data_AF-A0A8D5A4W7-F1
#
_entry.id   AF-A0A8D5A4W7-F1
#
_cell.length_a   1.000
_cell.length_b   1.000
_cell.length_c   1.000
_cell.angle_alpha   90.00
_cell.angle_beta   90.00
_cell.angle_gamma   90.00
#
_symmetry.space_group_name_H-M   'P 1'
#
loop_
_entity.id
_entity.type
_entity.pdbx_description
1 polymer ?
#
loop_
_entity_poly.entity_id
_entity_poly.type
_entity_poly.pdbx_seq_one_letter_code
_entity_poly.pdbx_strand_id
1 'polypeptide(L)'
;MNRAAKRLLYLGAAVSLCLSMGWGAADAADLAGAPHEVVTAEQEMVLAAPQVILNPNIRYANAARTPYEAKVWRLDAPVGEKFPVNFRSTSDPFVKKHAGEKMYQGLEALHISGSAQPSADGFRGLIKEIRKHTNGPIYDIDLKQETHGFANGEAVSRYGKRNWGNVGKSLDQILAEENRTFAFLPGKTILISPPGARVREDRLQPLTVSEASTEKELTRELGIRYVRIPATDHIWPDPDTIDQMIALYRRLPKDSWLHFHCEAGKGRTTAFMAMYDMMRNPQLPMETILERQHAIGGNIVNYEGNGTNQWKNPYYKEKARMIKAFYEYVQQNHKTGYRMKWSEWLSKREAKTGPQRLK
;
A
#
# COMPACT_ATOMS: atom_id res chain seq x y z
N MET A 1 5.81 19.74 21.80
CA MET A 1 7.14 19.14 21.53
C MET A 1 7.54 19.42 20.08
N ASN A 2 8.67 20.08 19.86
CA ASN A 2 9.11 20.59 18.55
C ASN A 2 9.72 19.48 17.66
N ARG A 3 9.60 19.62 16.32
CA ARG A 3 9.85 18.63 15.26
C ARG A 3 11.24 17.98 15.24
N ALA A 4 12.25 18.58 15.86
CA ALA A 4 13.59 17.97 15.98
C ALA A 4 13.59 16.74 16.90
N ALA A 5 12.74 16.72 17.93
CA ALA A 5 12.66 15.61 18.89
C ALA A 5 12.01 14.34 18.31
N LYS A 6 11.10 14.48 17.33
CA LYS A 6 10.48 13.33 16.65
C LYS A 6 11.41 12.65 15.64
N ARG A 7 12.44 13.34 15.12
CA ARG A 7 13.42 12.73 14.21
C ARG A 7 14.62 12.12 14.93
N LEU A 8 15.03 12.67 16.09
CA LEU A 8 16.18 12.14 16.82
C LEU A 8 15.94 10.77 17.46
N LEU A 9 14.70 10.44 17.84
CA LEU A 9 14.37 9.10 18.34
C LEU A 9 14.50 7.99 17.27
N TYR A 10 14.50 8.34 15.98
CA TYR A 10 14.57 7.36 14.88
C TYR A 10 15.96 7.21 14.26
N LEU A 11 16.98 7.94 14.72
CA LEU A 11 18.39 7.77 14.28
C LEU A 11 19.31 7.15 15.36
N GLY A 12 18.84 6.99 16.60
CA GLY A 12 19.68 6.55 17.73
C GLY A 12 19.91 5.04 17.88
N ALA A 13 19.35 4.19 17.01
CA ALA A 13 19.42 2.72 17.19
C ALA A 13 20.21 1.97 16.10
N ALA A 14 20.90 2.66 15.19
CA ALA A 14 21.54 2.00 14.03
C ALA A 14 23.01 2.39 13.76
N VAL A 15 23.71 3.00 14.73
CA VAL A 15 25.15 3.27 14.60
C VAL A 15 25.88 2.87 15.88
N SER A 16 26.21 1.58 16.00
CA SER A 16 27.38 1.14 16.73
C SER A 16 27.71 -0.31 16.35
N LEU A 17 28.59 -0.47 15.36
CA LEU A 17 29.66 -1.47 15.26
C LEU A 17 30.12 -1.53 13.79
N CYS A 18 31.26 -0.92 13.51
CA CYS A 18 32.28 -1.41 12.57
C CYS A 18 33.43 -0.41 12.59
N LEU A 19 34.39 -0.66 13.48
CA LEU A 19 35.73 -0.09 13.48
C LEU A 19 36.72 -1.26 13.51
N SER A 20 37.87 -1.05 12.85
CA SER A 20 38.96 -1.99 12.56
C SER A 20 38.67 -2.91 11.37
N MET A 21 39.50 -3.10 10.34
CA MET A 21 40.90 -2.76 10.00
C MET A 21 40.90 -2.53 8.46
N GLY A 22 41.67 -1.63 7.87
CA GLY A 22 43.13 -1.70 7.68
C GLY A 22 43.42 -1.64 6.16
N TRP A 23 44.35 -0.77 5.77
CA TRP A 23 44.70 -0.36 4.40
C TRP A 23 45.23 -1.48 3.47
N GLY A 24 45.15 -1.23 2.16
CA GLY A 24 46.01 -1.83 1.14
C GLY A 24 45.63 -1.40 -0.28
N ALA A 25 46.39 -0.46 -0.86
CA ALA A 25 46.35 -0.07 -2.27
C ALA A 25 47.53 -0.71 -3.03
N ALA A 26 47.47 -0.63 -4.37
CA ALA A 26 48.48 -1.08 -5.38
C ALA A 26 48.32 -2.57 -5.81
N ASP A 27 48.43 -3.00 -7.06
CA ASP A 27 49.01 -2.46 -8.30
C ASP A 27 48.36 -3.06 -9.55
N ALA A 28 48.58 -2.39 -10.68
CA ALA A 28 48.29 -2.86 -12.05
C ALA A 28 49.53 -3.50 -12.68
N ALA A 29 49.36 -4.62 -13.41
CA ALA A 29 50.05 -4.94 -14.68
C ALA A 29 49.71 -6.35 -15.21
N ASP A 30 49.37 -6.38 -16.50
CA ASP A 30 49.58 -7.41 -17.54
C ASP A 30 49.43 -8.91 -17.24
N LEU A 31 48.50 -9.55 -17.97
CA LEU A 31 48.82 -10.67 -18.85
C LEU A 31 47.84 -10.70 -20.05
N ALA A 32 48.39 -10.53 -21.24
CA ALA A 32 47.71 -10.55 -22.53
C ALA A 32 47.58 -11.98 -23.10
N GLY A 33 46.51 -12.22 -23.88
CA GLY A 33 46.55 -13.05 -25.09
C GLY A 33 45.67 -14.30 -25.14
N ALA A 34 44.53 -14.21 -25.85
CA ALA A 34 43.98 -15.22 -26.79
C ALA A 34 42.60 -14.74 -27.33
N PRO A 35 42.17 -15.15 -28.53
CA PRO A 35 41.63 -14.23 -29.54
C PRO A 35 40.13 -13.95 -29.43
N HIS A 36 39.78 -12.71 -29.79
CA HIS A 36 38.42 -12.23 -29.99
C HIS A 36 37.79 -12.90 -31.23
N GLU A 37 36.82 -13.75 -31.00
CA GLU A 37 35.83 -14.12 -32.01
C GLU A 37 34.88 -12.93 -32.18
N VAL A 38 34.99 -12.25 -33.32
CA VAL A 38 34.10 -11.15 -33.72
C VAL A 38 32.76 -11.76 -34.07
N VAL A 39 31.88 -11.90 -33.07
CA VAL A 39 30.46 -12.13 -33.32
C VAL A 39 29.85 -10.76 -33.63
N THR A 40 29.60 -10.55 -34.92
CA THR A 40 28.89 -9.39 -35.47
C THR A 40 27.60 -9.15 -34.72
N ALA A 41 27.47 -7.94 -34.18
CA ALA A 41 26.28 -7.44 -33.51
C ALA A 41 25.16 -7.22 -34.54
N GLU A 42 24.42 -8.27 -34.85
CA GLU A 42 23.02 -8.17 -35.28
C GLU A 42 22.14 -8.54 -34.07
N GLN A 43 22.15 -7.67 -33.06
CA GLN A 43 21.03 -7.65 -32.11
C GLN A 43 19.85 -7.09 -32.88
N GLU A 44 18.99 -7.98 -33.38
CA GLU A 44 17.62 -7.68 -33.72
C GLU A 44 17.03 -6.83 -32.59
N MET A 45 16.75 -5.56 -32.90
CA MET A 45 15.75 -4.80 -32.18
C MET A 45 14.41 -5.49 -32.39
N VAL A 46 14.17 -6.56 -31.63
CA VAL A 46 12.82 -7.05 -31.39
C VAL A 46 12.13 -5.90 -30.65
N LEU A 47 11.39 -5.09 -31.40
CA LEU A 47 10.38 -4.19 -30.87
C LEU A 47 9.59 -5.00 -29.84
N ALA A 48 9.83 -4.73 -28.55
CA ALA A 48 9.17 -5.46 -27.49
C ALA A 48 7.67 -5.32 -27.71
N ALA A 49 7.03 -6.45 -28.06
CA ALA A 49 5.58 -6.52 -28.15
C ALA A 49 4.98 -5.87 -26.90
N PRO A 50 3.91 -5.06 -27.00
CA PRO A 50 3.37 -4.34 -25.86
C PRO A 50 3.14 -5.33 -24.72
N GLN A 51 3.91 -5.18 -23.63
CA GLN A 51 3.81 -6.08 -22.50
C GLN A 51 2.40 -5.98 -21.96
N VAL A 52 1.62 -7.02 -22.22
CA VAL A 52 0.29 -7.18 -21.69
C VAL A 52 0.36 -7.13 -20.15
N ILE A 53 -0.11 -6.03 -19.54
CA ILE A 53 -0.26 -5.97 -18.08
C ILE A 53 -1.38 -6.90 -17.71
N LEU A 54 -0.98 -8.06 -17.25
CA LEU A 54 -1.90 -9.07 -16.83
C LEU A 54 -2.32 -8.80 -15.38
N ASN A 55 -3.61 -8.60 -15.16
CA ASN A 55 -4.14 -8.53 -13.80
C ASN A 55 -3.95 -9.89 -13.09
N PRO A 56 -3.14 -9.97 -12.03
CA PRO A 56 -2.88 -11.24 -11.35
C PRO A 56 -4.14 -11.80 -10.67
N ASN A 57 -5.10 -10.97 -10.25
CA ASN A 57 -6.34 -11.48 -9.68
C ASN A 57 -7.19 -12.22 -10.72
N ILE A 58 -7.18 -11.76 -11.96
CA ILE A 58 -7.88 -12.45 -13.05
C ILE A 58 -7.13 -13.73 -13.45
N ARG A 59 -5.80 -13.64 -13.64
CA ARG A 59 -5.00 -14.80 -14.07
C ARG A 59 -5.07 -15.97 -13.07
N TYR A 60 -5.05 -15.66 -11.78
CA TYR A 60 -4.92 -16.66 -10.73
C TYR A 60 -6.23 -17.00 -10.01
N ALA A 61 -7.38 -16.52 -10.50
CA ALA A 61 -8.68 -16.84 -9.92
C ALA A 61 -8.98 -18.34 -9.86
N ASN A 62 -8.62 -19.07 -10.93
CA ASN A 62 -8.85 -20.51 -11.07
C ASN A 62 -7.55 -21.29 -11.38
N ALA A 63 -6.40 -20.75 -10.99
CA ALA A 63 -5.10 -21.36 -11.26
C ALA A 63 -4.27 -21.46 -9.99
N ALA A 64 -3.28 -22.37 -10.01
CA ALA A 64 -2.26 -22.40 -8.97
C ALA A 64 -1.55 -21.04 -8.91
N ARG A 65 -1.31 -20.54 -7.71
CA ARG A 65 -0.71 -19.22 -7.50
C ARG A 65 0.80 -19.23 -7.71
N THR A 66 1.41 -20.34 -8.10
CA THR A 66 2.86 -20.48 -8.25
C THR A 66 3.42 -19.41 -9.18
N PRO A 67 4.45 -18.64 -8.76
CA PRO A 67 5.28 -18.78 -7.55
C PRO A 67 4.88 -17.85 -6.37
N TYR A 68 3.66 -17.36 -6.33
CA TYR A 68 3.18 -16.32 -5.40
C TYR A 68 2.59 -16.85 -4.10
N GLU A 69 2.52 -18.17 -3.88
CA GLU A 69 2.01 -18.70 -2.61
C GLU A 69 2.68 -18.06 -1.40
N ALA A 70 1.88 -17.77 -0.37
CA ALA A 70 2.40 -17.26 0.88
C ALA A 70 3.11 -18.36 1.68
N LYS A 71 4.41 -18.18 1.91
CA LYS A 71 5.28 -19.17 2.55
C LYS A 71 5.86 -18.67 3.87
N VAL A 72 6.09 -17.37 3.98
CA VAL A 72 6.88 -16.77 5.08
C VAL A 72 5.97 -15.93 5.95
N TRP A 73 6.14 -16.01 7.27
CA TRP A 73 5.58 -14.99 8.15
C TRP A 73 6.50 -13.77 8.15
N ARG A 74 5.95 -12.61 7.85
CA ARG A 74 6.66 -11.34 7.90
C ARG A 74 6.23 -10.59 9.16
N LEU A 75 7.19 -10.01 9.87
CA LEU A 75 6.90 -8.98 10.87
C LEU A 75 6.65 -7.65 10.15
N ASP A 76 5.40 -7.21 10.16
CA ASP A 76 4.97 -5.98 9.50
C ASP A 76 5.28 -4.76 10.39
N ALA A 77 4.98 -4.87 11.69
CA ALA A 77 5.31 -3.84 12.69
C ALA A 77 5.52 -4.44 14.08
N PRO A 78 6.63 -4.08 14.76
CA PRO A 78 6.90 -4.54 16.11
C PRO A 78 5.99 -3.86 17.16
N VAL A 79 5.73 -4.52 18.28
CA VAL A 79 5.14 -3.92 19.49
C VAL A 79 6.06 -2.85 20.07
N GLY A 80 5.52 -2.00 20.96
CA GLY A 80 6.26 -0.90 21.58
C GLY A 80 6.40 0.35 20.71
N GLU A 81 6.25 0.25 19.38
CA GLU A 81 6.12 1.40 18.50
C GLU A 81 4.77 2.08 18.70
N LYS A 82 4.78 3.30 19.27
CA LYS A 82 3.54 4.05 19.57
C LYS A 82 2.81 4.57 18.34
N PHE A 83 3.45 4.52 17.16
CA PHE A 83 2.90 5.12 15.96
C PHE A 83 3.37 4.41 14.70
N PRO A 84 2.48 4.14 13.73
CA PRO A 84 2.87 3.46 12.51
C PRO A 84 3.73 4.34 11.61
N VAL A 85 4.62 3.69 10.86
CA VAL A 85 5.46 4.36 9.85
C VAL A 85 4.59 5.04 8.80
N ASN A 86 5.04 6.18 8.27
CA ASN A 86 4.33 6.97 7.25
C ASN A 86 2.90 7.41 7.65
N PHE A 87 2.59 7.49 8.94
CA PHE A 87 1.37 8.17 9.34
C PHE A 87 1.37 9.61 8.84
N ARG A 88 0.22 10.01 8.30
CA ARG A 88 -0.13 11.39 7.94
C ARG A 88 -1.63 11.60 8.03
N SER A 89 -2.04 12.84 8.24
CA SER A 89 -3.43 13.27 8.24
C SER A 89 -3.61 14.53 7.38
N THR A 90 -4.84 14.75 6.91
CA THR A 90 -5.24 16.02 6.30
C THR A 90 -5.26 17.19 7.27
N SER A 91 -5.21 16.92 8.58
CA SER A 91 -4.98 17.93 9.62
C SER A 91 -3.50 18.26 9.81
N ASP A 92 -2.58 17.50 9.20
CA ASP A 92 -1.16 17.82 9.29
C ASP A 92 -0.80 18.97 8.35
N PRO A 93 0.10 19.88 8.78
CA PRO A 93 0.70 20.84 7.86
C PRO A 93 1.53 20.12 6.79
N PHE A 94 1.52 20.66 5.56
CA PHE A 94 2.36 20.16 4.47
C PHE A 94 3.84 20.09 4.85
N VAL A 95 4.54 19.10 4.31
CA VAL A 95 5.98 18.87 4.52
C VAL A 95 6.80 20.09 4.05
N LYS A 96 6.36 20.74 2.97
CA LYS A 96 6.86 22.02 2.48
C LYS A 96 5.72 23.03 2.44
N LYS A 97 5.98 24.31 2.67
CA LYS A 97 4.95 25.36 2.51
C LYS A 97 4.55 25.46 1.03
N HIS A 98 3.25 25.52 0.76
CA HIS A 98 2.71 25.80 -0.57
C HIS A 98 1.95 27.12 -0.54
N ALA A 99 2.09 27.93 -1.59
CA ALA A 99 1.48 29.26 -1.67
C ALA A 99 0.05 29.26 -2.25
N GLY A 100 -0.43 28.13 -2.79
CA GLY A 100 -1.73 28.06 -3.46
C GLY A 100 -2.89 27.75 -2.51
N GLU A 101 -3.87 28.66 -2.40
CA GLU A 101 -5.08 28.49 -1.58
C GLU A 101 -5.83 27.19 -1.90
N LYS A 102 -5.88 26.79 -3.18
CA LYS A 102 -6.51 25.54 -3.63
C LYS A 102 -5.94 24.29 -2.97
N MET A 103 -4.67 24.30 -2.55
CA MET A 103 -4.06 23.16 -1.86
C MET A 103 -4.75 22.87 -0.53
N TYR A 104 -5.22 23.91 0.16
CA TYR A 104 -5.85 23.82 1.47
C TYR A 104 -7.38 23.67 1.39
N GLN A 105 -8.00 24.08 0.28
CA GLN A 105 -9.45 24.06 0.10
C GLN A 105 -10.06 22.67 0.37
N GLY A 106 -10.96 22.58 1.35
CA GLY A 106 -11.69 21.35 1.70
C GLY A 106 -10.85 20.27 2.41
N LEU A 107 -9.59 20.54 2.73
CA LEU A 107 -8.69 19.56 3.37
C LEU A 107 -9.06 19.30 4.84
N GLU A 108 -9.42 20.37 5.58
CA GLU A 108 -9.86 20.26 6.98
C GLU A 108 -11.10 19.38 7.11
N ALA A 109 -12.08 19.55 6.21
CA ALA A 109 -13.33 18.77 6.19
C ALA A 109 -13.18 17.37 5.54
N LEU A 110 -11.96 16.99 5.12
CA LEU A 110 -11.72 15.69 4.48
C LEU A 110 -11.68 14.55 5.51
N HIS A 111 -11.18 14.83 6.73
CA HIS A 111 -11.11 13.89 7.86
C HIS A 111 -10.53 12.51 7.48
N ILE A 112 -9.36 12.51 6.84
CA ILE A 112 -8.67 11.26 6.55
C ILE A 112 -7.25 11.25 7.08
N SER A 113 -6.74 10.06 7.28
CA SER A 113 -5.34 9.79 7.58
C SER A 113 -4.90 8.52 6.87
N GLY A 114 -3.61 8.27 6.83
CA GLY A 114 -3.14 6.95 6.48
C GLY A 114 -1.72 6.65 6.93
N SER A 115 -1.38 5.37 7.03
CA SER A 115 -0.08 4.88 7.50
C SER A 115 0.27 3.51 6.94
N ALA A 116 1.46 3.02 7.29
CA ALA A 116 1.81 1.60 7.26
C ALA A 116 0.98 0.80 8.28
N GLN A 117 1.09 -0.53 8.21
CA GLN A 117 0.51 -1.44 9.19
C GLN A 117 0.94 -1.04 10.61
N PRO A 118 0.01 -0.76 11.55
CA PRO A 118 0.34 -0.59 12.95
C PRO A 118 0.43 -1.95 13.65
N SER A 119 1.28 -2.06 14.68
CA SER A 119 1.14 -3.08 15.74
C SER A 119 -0.08 -2.79 16.61
N ALA A 120 -0.44 -3.69 17.52
CA ALA A 120 -1.59 -3.49 18.40
C ALA A 120 -1.46 -2.20 19.24
N ASP A 121 -0.26 -1.91 19.75
CA ASP A 121 0.03 -0.65 20.46
C ASP A 121 0.05 0.56 19.52
N GLY A 122 0.54 0.38 18.30
CA GLY A 122 0.48 1.39 17.24
C GLY A 122 -0.96 1.81 16.95
N PHE A 123 -1.90 0.87 16.90
CA PHE A 123 -3.34 1.15 16.73
C PHE A 123 -3.89 1.97 17.90
N ARG A 124 -3.56 1.63 19.15
CA ARG A 124 -3.99 2.40 20.33
C ARG A 124 -3.49 3.84 20.28
N GLY A 125 -2.20 4.03 19.96
CA GLY A 125 -1.59 5.36 19.82
C GLY A 125 -2.21 6.17 18.67
N LEU A 126 -2.40 5.53 17.53
CA LEU A 126 -3.03 6.08 16.34
C LEU A 126 -4.45 6.60 16.63
N ILE A 127 -5.30 5.78 17.24
CA ILE A 127 -6.69 6.16 17.56
C ILE A 127 -6.71 7.34 18.53
N LYS A 128 -5.84 7.33 19.55
CA LYS A 128 -5.71 8.46 20.49
C LYS A 128 -5.31 9.75 19.78
N GLU A 129 -4.45 9.67 18.76
CA GLU A 129 -4.07 10.84 17.97
C GLU A 129 -5.26 11.36 17.14
N ILE A 130 -5.93 10.46 16.40
CA ILE A 130 -7.08 10.81 15.56
C ILE A 130 -8.22 11.42 16.39
N ARG A 131 -8.47 10.89 17.59
CA ARG A 131 -9.52 11.38 18.50
C ARG A 131 -9.36 12.81 18.96
N LYS A 132 -8.16 13.41 18.83
CA LYS A 132 -7.96 14.84 19.09
C LYS A 132 -8.62 15.73 18.04
N HIS A 133 -8.92 15.18 16.87
CA HIS A 133 -9.40 15.92 15.70
C HIS A 133 -10.85 15.59 15.34
N THR A 134 -11.47 14.58 15.98
CA THR A 134 -12.84 14.18 15.66
C THR A 134 -13.56 13.49 16.83
N ASN A 135 -14.84 13.80 16.97
CA ASN A 135 -15.78 13.06 17.82
C ASN A 135 -16.62 12.04 17.03
N GLY A 136 -16.56 12.07 15.69
CA GLY A 136 -17.31 11.18 14.82
C GLY A 136 -16.73 9.76 14.76
N PRO A 137 -17.40 8.79 14.13
CA PRO A 137 -16.88 7.43 14.04
C PRO A 137 -15.53 7.37 13.30
N ILE A 138 -14.56 6.64 13.86
CA ILE A 138 -13.31 6.29 13.15
C ILE A 138 -13.54 4.96 12.44
N TYR A 139 -13.17 4.94 11.17
CA TYR A 139 -13.11 3.76 10.34
C TYR A 139 -11.65 3.42 10.07
N ASP A 140 -11.25 2.22 10.45
CA ASP A 140 -10.07 1.57 9.93
C ASP A 140 -10.39 0.97 8.55
N ILE A 141 -9.76 1.50 7.53
CA ILE A 141 -9.89 1.08 6.13
C ILE A 141 -8.63 0.27 5.78
N ASP A 142 -8.73 -1.03 6.01
CA ASP A 142 -7.71 -2.02 5.72
C ASP A 142 -7.70 -2.34 4.22
N LEU A 143 -6.62 -1.94 3.55
CA LEU A 143 -6.44 -2.11 2.11
C LEU A 143 -5.66 -3.39 1.73
N LYS A 144 -5.34 -4.27 2.68
CA LYS A 144 -4.43 -5.40 2.46
C LYS A 144 -5.17 -6.61 1.89
N GLN A 145 -4.79 -7.09 0.71
CA GLN A 145 -5.33 -8.37 0.19
C GLN A 145 -4.68 -9.56 0.88
N GLU A 146 -3.40 -9.43 1.22
CA GLU A 146 -2.60 -10.41 1.94
C GLU A 146 -3.21 -10.74 3.31
N THR A 147 -3.12 -12.01 3.71
CA THR A 147 -3.57 -12.49 5.01
C THR A 147 -2.67 -11.92 6.11
N HIS A 148 -3.28 -11.25 7.09
CA HIS A 148 -2.55 -10.57 8.16
C HIS A 148 -3.38 -10.43 9.44
N GLY A 149 -2.72 -10.03 10.52
CA GLY A 149 -3.30 -9.92 11.85
C GLY A 149 -2.19 -9.77 12.90
N PHE A 150 -2.47 -10.20 14.12
CA PHE A 150 -1.60 -10.01 15.27
C PHE A 150 -1.21 -11.32 15.94
N ALA A 151 0.05 -11.42 16.36
CA ALA A 151 0.57 -12.49 17.22
C ALA A 151 1.30 -11.85 18.41
N ASN A 152 0.80 -12.00 19.63
CA ASN A 152 1.29 -11.30 20.83
C ASN A 152 1.32 -9.77 20.67
N GLY A 153 0.36 -9.21 19.92
CA GLY A 153 0.32 -7.79 19.57
C GLY A 153 1.24 -7.35 18.43
N GLU A 154 2.18 -8.20 18.00
CA GLU A 154 3.03 -7.98 16.83
C GLU A 154 2.19 -8.04 15.56
N ALA A 155 2.29 -7.05 14.67
CA ALA A 155 1.60 -7.14 13.38
C ALA A 155 2.38 -8.07 12.45
N VAL A 156 1.70 -9.09 11.92
CA VAL A 156 2.29 -10.11 11.06
C VAL A 156 1.44 -10.39 9.82
N SER A 157 2.10 -10.70 8.70
CA SER A 157 1.44 -11.12 7.47
C SER A 157 2.02 -12.41 6.89
N ARG A 158 1.19 -13.14 6.14
CA ARG A 158 1.58 -14.30 5.33
C ARG A 158 2.10 -13.79 3.98
N TYR A 159 3.41 -13.64 3.88
CA TYR A 159 4.08 -13.14 2.69
C TYR A 159 4.36 -14.22 1.65
N GLY A 160 3.99 -13.92 0.40
CA GLY A 160 4.44 -14.62 -0.81
C GLY A 160 5.19 -13.66 -1.72
N LYS A 161 5.81 -14.15 -2.79
CA LYS A 161 6.55 -13.30 -3.75
C LYS A 161 5.69 -12.11 -4.18
N ARG A 162 6.26 -10.89 -4.16
CA ARG A 162 5.57 -9.62 -4.46
C ARG A 162 4.40 -9.25 -3.53
N ASN A 163 4.28 -9.93 -2.38
CA ASN A 163 3.13 -9.79 -1.48
C ASN A 163 1.79 -10.20 -2.14
N TRP A 164 1.84 -11.19 -3.05
CA TRP A 164 0.71 -11.64 -3.87
C TRP A 164 0.12 -12.98 -3.40
N GLY A 165 0.23 -13.31 -2.11
CA GLY A 165 -0.22 -14.59 -1.54
C GLY A 165 -1.68 -14.96 -1.80
N ASN A 166 -2.53 -13.94 -1.97
CA ASN A 166 -3.97 -14.06 -2.11
C ASN A 166 -4.50 -13.62 -3.49
N VAL A 167 -3.63 -13.45 -4.49
CA VAL A 167 -4.11 -13.07 -5.84
C VAL A 167 -5.11 -14.10 -6.36
N GLY A 168 -6.22 -13.61 -6.90
CA GLY A 168 -7.31 -14.43 -7.43
C GLY A 168 -8.31 -14.95 -6.40
N LYS A 169 -8.08 -14.75 -5.10
CA LYS A 169 -9.08 -15.08 -4.09
C LYS A 169 -10.15 -14.00 -3.97
N SER A 170 -11.37 -14.42 -3.68
CA SER A 170 -12.44 -13.51 -3.25
C SER A 170 -12.20 -12.99 -1.83
N LEU A 171 -12.87 -11.90 -1.46
CA LEU A 171 -12.82 -11.38 -0.09
C LEU A 171 -13.24 -12.43 0.95
N ASP A 172 -14.31 -13.19 0.67
CA ASP A 172 -14.80 -14.22 1.59
C ASP A 172 -13.78 -15.34 1.80
N GLN A 173 -13.09 -15.77 0.74
CA GLN A 173 -12.00 -16.74 0.85
C GLN A 173 -10.85 -16.19 1.69
N ILE A 174 -10.45 -14.94 1.45
CA ILE A 174 -9.38 -14.28 2.21
C ILE A 174 -9.74 -14.22 3.70
N LEU A 175 -10.94 -13.75 4.04
CA LEU A 175 -11.38 -13.62 5.42
C LEU A 175 -11.54 -14.97 6.12
N ALA A 176 -12.09 -15.98 5.44
CA ALA A 176 -12.24 -17.32 6.00
C ALA A 176 -10.88 -17.96 6.32
N GLU A 177 -9.91 -17.84 5.42
CA GLU A 177 -8.55 -18.33 5.63
C GLU A 177 -7.80 -17.53 6.70
N GLU A 178 -7.95 -16.20 6.73
CA GLU A 178 -7.34 -15.33 7.73
C GLU A 178 -7.86 -15.65 9.13
N ASN A 179 -9.18 -15.67 9.32
CA ASN A 179 -9.81 -16.05 10.59
C ASN A 179 -9.34 -17.43 11.06
N ARG A 180 -9.32 -18.42 10.15
CA ARG A 180 -8.81 -19.76 10.48
C ARG A 180 -7.35 -19.69 10.91
N THR A 181 -6.51 -19.00 10.14
CA THR A 181 -5.07 -18.88 10.42
C THR A 181 -4.84 -18.36 11.83
N PHE A 182 -5.42 -17.21 12.19
CA PHE A 182 -5.21 -16.58 13.49
C PHE A 182 -5.87 -17.36 14.64
N ALA A 183 -7.00 -18.02 14.43
CA ALA A 183 -7.60 -18.91 15.44
C ALA A 183 -6.72 -20.12 15.80
N PHE A 184 -5.89 -20.60 14.86
CA PHE A 184 -5.02 -21.77 15.06
C PHE A 184 -3.58 -21.41 15.47
N LEU A 185 -3.23 -20.13 15.62
CA LEU A 185 -1.88 -19.71 15.98
C LEU A 185 -1.53 -19.86 17.47
N PRO A 186 -2.42 -19.59 18.45
CA PRO A 186 -2.07 -19.68 19.86
C PRO A 186 -1.50 -21.06 20.24
N GLY A 187 -0.44 -21.05 21.05
CA GLY A 187 0.31 -22.24 21.46
C GLY A 187 1.35 -22.73 20.45
N LYS A 188 1.51 -22.10 19.28
CA LYS A 188 2.50 -22.49 18.26
C LYS A 188 3.70 -21.56 18.24
N THR A 189 4.85 -22.10 17.80
CA THR A 189 6.00 -21.29 17.40
C THR A 189 6.00 -21.13 15.88
N ILE A 190 6.00 -19.89 15.41
CA ILE A 190 6.15 -19.55 13.99
C ILE A 190 7.53 -18.94 13.73
N LEU A 191 8.02 -19.06 12.49
CA LEU A 191 9.26 -18.41 12.06
C LEU A 191 8.93 -17.11 11.33
N ILE A 192 9.30 -15.98 11.92
CA ILE A 192 9.04 -14.63 11.39
C ILE A 192 10.30 -14.04 10.77
N SER A 193 10.14 -13.36 9.64
CA SER A 193 11.18 -12.54 9.05
C SER A 193 11.26 -11.20 9.78
N PRO A 194 12.47 -10.66 10.06
CA PRO A 194 12.64 -9.40 10.76
C PRO A 194 11.98 -8.23 10.02
N PRO A 195 11.66 -7.14 10.72
CA PRO A 195 10.98 -6.02 10.11
C PRO A 195 11.89 -5.34 9.09
N GLY A 196 11.30 -4.85 7.99
CA GLY A 196 12.05 -4.17 6.96
C GLY A 196 11.34 -4.12 5.61
N ALA A 197 11.99 -3.43 4.66
CA ALA A 197 11.46 -3.24 3.31
C ALA A 197 11.53 -4.51 2.42
N ARG A 198 12.26 -5.54 2.86
CA ARG A 198 12.40 -6.82 2.16
C ARG A 198 12.26 -7.95 3.17
N VAL A 199 11.52 -8.98 2.78
CA VAL A 199 11.50 -10.24 3.52
C VAL A 199 12.85 -10.93 3.37
N ARG A 200 13.39 -11.36 4.51
CA ARG A 200 14.67 -12.04 4.69
C ARG A 200 14.42 -13.47 5.13
N GLU A 201 14.33 -14.38 4.17
CA GLU A 201 14.15 -15.82 4.41
C GLU A 201 15.39 -16.45 5.05
N ASP A 202 16.55 -15.81 4.89
CA ASP A 202 17.84 -16.18 5.47
C ASP A 202 18.00 -15.79 6.96
N ARG A 203 17.04 -15.07 7.55
CA ARG A 203 17.14 -14.47 8.89
C ARG A 203 15.90 -14.68 9.74
N LEU A 204 15.19 -15.79 9.55
CA LEU A 204 13.96 -16.04 10.29
C LEU A 204 14.25 -16.23 11.79
N GLN A 205 13.38 -15.68 12.62
CA GLN A 205 13.44 -15.79 14.08
C GLN A 205 12.18 -16.48 14.61
N PRO A 206 12.29 -17.31 15.66
CA PRO A 206 11.12 -17.93 16.27
C PRO A 206 10.30 -16.90 17.05
N LEU A 207 8.98 -16.96 16.90
CA LEU A 207 7.99 -16.27 17.73
C LEU A 207 7.02 -17.32 18.29
N THR A 208 7.07 -17.54 19.60
CA THR A 208 6.07 -18.38 20.29
C THR A 208 4.82 -17.55 20.54
N VAL A 209 3.72 -17.95 19.94
CA VAL A 209 2.45 -17.21 19.97
C VAL A 209 1.63 -17.65 21.17
N SER A 210 1.46 -16.77 22.15
CA SER A 210 0.55 -16.96 23.28
C SER A 210 -0.88 -16.55 22.93
N GLU A 211 -1.02 -15.45 22.19
CA GLU A 211 -2.32 -14.92 21.75
C GLU A 211 -2.24 -14.45 20.30
N ALA A 212 -3.36 -14.52 19.60
CA ALA A 212 -3.46 -14.08 18.23
C ALA A 212 -4.85 -13.49 17.96
N SER A 213 -4.91 -12.48 17.11
CA SER A 213 -6.17 -11.85 16.72
C SER A 213 -6.11 -11.33 15.29
N THR A 214 -7.27 -11.24 14.67
CA THR A 214 -7.44 -10.52 13.40
C THR A 214 -7.52 -9.02 13.65
N GLU A 215 -7.27 -8.22 12.62
CA GLU A 215 -7.41 -6.78 12.73
C GLU A 215 -8.85 -6.34 13.02
N LYS A 216 -9.83 -7.06 12.47
CA LYS A 216 -11.25 -6.86 12.80
C LYS A 216 -11.54 -7.07 14.30
N GLU A 217 -10.91 -8.06 14.92
CA GLU A 217 -11.08 -8.33 16.35
C GLU A 217 -10.48 -7.20 17.20
N LEU A 218 -9.24 -6.82 16.91
CA LEU A 218 -8.55 -5.73 17.61
C LEU A 218 -9.30 -4.40 17.47
N THR A 219 -9.70 -4.02 16.27
CA THR A 219 -10.42 -2.75 16.01
C THR A 219 -11.77 -2.68 16.74
N ARG A 220 -12.48 -3.82 16.84
CA ARG A 220 -13.71 -3.94 17.63
C ARG A 220 -13.44 -3.72 19.12
N GLU A 221 -12.37 -4.29 19.67
CA GLU A 221 -11.98 -4.05 21.07
C GLU A 221 -11.64 -2.58 21.34
N LEU A 222 -11.05 -1.91 20.35
CA LEU A 222 -10.70 -0.49 20.41
C LEU A 222 -11.89 0.45 20.15
N GLY A 223 -13.10 -0.08 19.93
CA GLY A 223 -14.31 0.71 19.74
C GLY A 223 -14.35 1.51 18.43
N ILE A 224 -13.60 1.09 17.41
CA ILE A 224 -13.62 1.70 16.07
C ILE A 224 -14.26 0.75 15.04
N ARG A 225 -14.64 1.29 13.89
CA ARG A 225 -15.27 0.52 12.81
C ARG A 225 -14.19 -0.05 11.91
N TYR A 226 -14.38 -1.27 11.44
CA TYR A 226 -13.46 -1.96 10.53
C TYR A 226 -14.09 -2.15 9.16
N VAL A 227 -13.33 -1.87 8.10
CA VAL A 227 -13.71 -2.15 6.72
C VAL A 227 -12.52 -2.73 5.96
N ARG A 228 -12.68 -3.97 5.46
CA ARG A 228 -11.71 -4.62 4.58
C ARG A 228 -12.01 -4.30 3.12
N ILE A 229 -11.03 -3.76 2.39
CA ILE A 229 -11.07 -3.52 0.94
C ILE A 229 -9.79 -4.15 0.34
N PRO A 230 -9.83 -5.41 -0.13
CA PRO A 230 -8.62 -6.22 -0.34
C PRO A 230 -7.88 -5.84 -1.65
N ALA A 231 -7.15 -4.73 -1.63
CA ALA A 231 -6.37 -4.26 -2.77
C ALA A 231 -5.00 -5.00 -2.83
N THR A 232 -4.72 -5.61 -3.98
CA THR A 232 -3.45 -6.30 -4.24
C THR A 232 -2.27 -5.32 -4.20
N ASP A 233 -1.16 -5.73 -3.59
CA ASP A 233 0.02 -4.87 -3.51
C ASP A 233 0.59 -4.55 -4.90
N HIS A 234 1.19 -3.37 -5.01
CA HIS A 234 1.90 -2.83 -6.16
C HIS A 234 1.07 -2.44 -7.41
N ILE A 235 -0.13 -2.96 -7.58
CA ILE A 235 -0.98 -2.75 -8.76
C ILE A 235 -2.12 -1.74 -8.49
N TRP A 236 -2.87 -1.36 -9.54
CA TRP A 236 -4.09 -0.55 -9.37
C TRP A 236 -5.23 -1.41 -8.78
N PRO A 237 -6.08 -0.90 -7.87
CA PRO A 237 -7.17 -1.68 -7.30
C PRO A 237 -8.17 -2.15 -8.37
N ASP A 238 -8.68 -3.37 -8.20
CA ASP A 238 -9.67 -3.93 -9.12
C ASP A 238 -10.98 -3.11 -9.14
N PRO A 239 -11.73 -3.14 -10.26
CA PRO A 239 -12.97 -2.38 -10.36
C PRO A 239 -13.96 -2.65 -9.21
N ASP A 240 -14.14 -3.90 -8.82
CA ASP A 240 -15.05 -4.28 -7.72
C ASP A 240 -14.58 -3.76 -6.36
N THR A 241 -13.26 -3.66 -6.17
CA THR A 241 -12.64 -3.08 -4.97
C THR A 241 -12.91 -1.57 -4.89
N ILE A 242 -12.89 -0.88 -6.03
CA ILE A 242 -13.23 0.55 -6.11
C ILE A 242 -14.74 0.76 -5.92
N ASP A 243 -15.58 -0.12 -6.47
CA ASP A 243 -17.03 -0.08 -6.23
C ASP A 243 -17.38 -0.23 -4.74
N GLN A 244 -16.68 -1.10 -4.01
CA GLN A 244 -16.84 -1.23 -2.56
C GLN A 244 -16.50 0.08 -1.83
N MET A 245 -15.42 0.75 -2.22
CA MET A 245 -15.05 2.06 -1.67
C MET A 245 -16.12 3.12 -1.94
N ILE A 246 -16.63 3.21 -3.17
CA ILE A 246 -17.69 4.17 -3.54
C ILE A 246 -18.98 3.85 -2.77
N ALA A 247 -19.32 2.57 -2.63
CA ALA A 247 -20.47 2.15 -1.85
C ALA A 247 -20.31 2.49 -0.36
N LEU A 248 -19.11 2.36 0.20
CA LEU A 248 -18.80 2.85 1.56
C LEU A 248 -18.99 4.37 1.62
N TYR A 249 -18.36 5.12 0.72
CA TYR A 249 -18.43 6.58 0.64
C TYR A 249 -19.87 7.11 0.75
N ARG A 250 -20.79 6.52 -0.04
CA ARG A 250 -22.20 6.91 -0.09
C ARG A 250 -22.97 6.68 1.23
N ARG A 251 -22.46 5.83 2.12
CA ARG A 251 -23.11 5.44 3.39
C ARG A 251 -22.45 6.05 4.62
N LEU A 252 -21.32 6.74 4.48
CA LEU A 252 -20.60 7.31 5.61
C LEU A 252 -21.39 8.44 6.28
N PRO A 253 -21.46 8.45 7.63
CA PRO A 253 -21.79 9.66 8.38
C PRO A 253 -20.87 10.83 7.99
N LYS A 254 -21.40 12.06 7.97
CA LYS A 254 -20.69 13.25 7.48
C LYS A 254 -19.38 13.54 8.24
N ASP A 255 -19.34 13.22 9.53
CA ASP A 255 -18.26 13.46 10.48
C ASP A 255 -17.30 12.26 10.64
N SER A 256 -17.47 11.22 9.83
CA SER A 256 -16.59 10.04 9.85
C SER A 256 -15.14 10.41 9.59
N TRP A 257 -14.23 9.80 10.35
CA TRP A 257 -12.80 9.84 10.06
C TRP A 257 -12.34 8.51 9.47
N LEU A 258 -11.65 8.55 8.33
CA LEU A 258 -11.17 7.35 7.65
C LEU A 258 -9.66 7.26 7.80
N HIS A 259 -9.20 6.19 8.45
CA HIS A 259 -7.79 5.84 8.47
C HIS A 259 -7.53 4.76 7.41
N PHE A 260 -6.81 5.11 6.35
CA PHE A 260 -6.41 4.16 5.32
C PHE A 260 -5.06 3.58 5.67
N HIS A 261 -4.91 2.26 5.66
CA HIS A 261 -3.59 1.66 5.76
C HIS A 261 -3.40 0.54 4.76
N CYS A 262 -2.14 0.27 4.50
CA CYS A 262 -1.69 -0.92 3.81
C CYS A 262 -0.33 -1.27 4.41
N GLU A 263 0.34 -2.28 3.86
CA GLU A 263 1.62 -2.73 4.43
C GLU A 263 2.63 -1.60 4.73
N ALA A 264 2.97 -0.78 3.73
CA ALA A 264 3.96 0.29 3.89
C ALA A 264 3.38 1.71 4.01
N GLY A 265 2.06 1.87 3.89
CA GLY A 265 1.42 3.19 3.90
C GLY A 265 1.64 4.05 2.66
N LYS A 266 2.15 3.48 1.57
CA LYS A 266 2.54 4.20 0.35
C LYS A 266 1.53 4.01 -0.77
N GLY A 267 1.71 2.98 -1.61
CA GLY A 267 0.99 2.80 -2.87
C GLY A 267 -0.53 2.75 -2.73
N ARG A 268 -1.05 1.69 -2.09
CA ARG A 268 -2.50 1.48 -1.89
C ARG A 268 -3.10 2.61 -1.07
N THR A 269 -2.52 2.90 0.10
CA THR A 269 -2.97 3.98 0.98
C THR A 269 -3.14 5.32 0.25
N THR A 270 -2.12 5.77 -0.47
CA THR A 270 -2.20 7.08 -1.15
C THR A 270 -3.19 7.07 -2.31
N ALA A 271 -3.30 5.94 -3.05
CA ALA A 271 -4.30 5.82 -4.11
C ALA A 271 -5.73 5.98 -3.55
N PHE A 272 -6.06 5.29 -2.46
CA PHE A 272 -7.39 5.39 -1.83
C PHE A 272 -7.65 6.75 -1.18
N MET A 273 -6.63 7.35 -0.52
CA MET A 273 -6.75 8.71 -0.01
C MET A 273 -7.01 9.72 -1.14
N ALA A 274 -6.29 9.62 -2.26
CA ALA A 274 -6.51 10.48 -3.43
C ALA A 274 -7.89 10.26 -4.08
N MET A 275 -8.34 9.01 -4.22
CA MET A 275 -9.69 8.71 -4.72
C MET A 275 -10.78 9.31 -3.82
N TYR A 276 -10.67 9.14 -2.50
CA TYR A 276 -11.61 9.73 -1.55
C TYR A 276 -11.59 11.26 -1.60
N ASP A 277 -10.41 11.85 -1.75
CA ASP A 277 -10.25 13.28 -1.89
C ASP A 277 -10.93 13.82 -3.15
N MET A 278 -10.74 13.16 -4.31
CA MET A 278 -11.45 13.51 -5.55
C MET A 278 -12.97 13.49 -5.36
N MET A 279 -13.50 12.48 -4.66
CA MET A 279 -14.94 12.37 -4.42
C MET A 279 -15.49 13.46 -3.49
N ARG A 280 -14.73 13.85 -2.46
CA ARG A 280 -15.13 14.90 -1.50
C ARG A 280 -14.92 16.31 -2.03
N ASN A 281 -13.97 16.48 -2.94
CA ASN A 281 -13.58 17.77 -3.50
C ASN A 281 -13.61 17.78 -5.05
N PRO A 282 -14.75 17.45 -5.68
CA PRO A 282 -14.83 17.31 -7.14
C PRO A 282 -14.58 18.63 -7.89
N GLN A 283 -14.67 19.77 -7.22
CA GLN A 283 -14.37 21.09 -7.77
C GLN A 283 -12.88 21.36 -7.99
N LEU A 284 -11.99 20.57 -7.38
CA LEU A 284 -10.54 20.77 -7.49
C LEU A 284 -9.95 20.03 -8.70
N PRO A 285 -8.95 20.62 -9.38
CA PRO A 285 -8.18 19.92 -10.39
C PRO A 285 -7.50 18.66 -9.83
N MET A 286 -7.39 17.62 -10.67
CA MET A 286 -6.75 16.36 -10.31
C MET A 286 -5.32 16.60 -9.79
N GLU A 287 -4.55 17.44 -10.49
CA GLU A 287 -3.15 17.75 -10.19
C GLU A 287 -3.01 18.33 -8.79
N THR A 288 -3.91 19.24 -8.38
CA THR A 288 -3.94 19.81 -7.03
C THR A 288 -4.18 18.74 -5.97
N ILE A 289 -5.10 17.80 -6.22
CA ILE A 289 -5.39 16.70 -5.30
C ILE A 289 -4.17 15.77 -5.17
N LEU A 290 -3.56 15.38 -6.29
CA LEU A 290 -2.38 14.51 -6.26
C LEU A 290 -1.19 15.20 -5.58
N GLU A 291 -0.98 16.48 -5.87
CA GLU A 291 0.09 17.27 -5.26
C GLU A 291 -0.09 17.36 -3.74
N ARG A 292 -1.29 17.68 -3.23
CA ARG A 292 -1.50 17.83 -1.79
C ARG A 292 -1.42 16.50 -1.03
N GLN A 293 -1.88 15.40 -1.64
CA GLN A 293 -1.73 14.06 -1.06
C GLN A 293 -0.25 13.67 -0.96
N HIS A 294 0.57 14.07 -1.94
CA HIS A 294 2.02 13.93 -1.84
C HIS A 294 2.63 14.89 -0.80
N ALA A 295 2.17 16.13 -0.73
CA ALA A 295 2.68 17.16 0.17
C ALA A 295 2.44 16.85 1.66
N ILE A 296 1.42 16.05 2.00
CA ILE A 296 1.23 15.51 3.36
C ILE A 296 2.03 14.22 3.62
N GLY A 297 2.88 13.78 2.68
CA GLY A 297 3.77 12.62 2.84
C GLY A 297 3.31 11.34 2.12
N GLY A 298 2.28 11.43 1.28
CA GLY A 298 1.85 10.33 0.42
C GLY A 298 2.82 10.06 -0.74
N ASN A 299 2.57 8.96 -1.46
CA ASN A 299 3.31 8.61 -2.67
C ASN A 299 2.82 9.42 -3.89
N ILE A 300 3.64 9.52 -4.94
CA ILE A 300 3.23 10.10 -6.22
C ILE A 300 2.38 9.06 -6.97
N VAL A 301 1.06 9.23 -6.97
CA VAL A 301 0.10 8.22 -7.49
C VAL A 301 0.22 8.03 -9.00
N ASN A 302 0.47 9.11 -9.73
CA ASN A 302 0.64 9.13 -11.19
C ASN A 302 2.10 8.93 -11.65
N TYR A 303 2.96 8.38 -10.80
CA TYR A 303 4.32 8.02 -11.20
C TYR A 303 4.31 6.89 -12.24
N GLU A 304 4.95 7.11 -13.38
CA GLU A 304 4.95 6.19 -14.53
C GLU A 304 6.13 5.21 -14.56
N GLY A 305 7.02 5.28 -13.57
CA GLY A 305 8.27 4.52 -13.57
C GLY A 305 9.43 5.28 -14.22
N ASN A 306 10.62 4.71 -14.10
CA ASN A 306 11.87 5.26 -14.64
C ASN A 306 12.64 4.23 -15.49
N GLY A 307 12.00 3.12 -15.87
CA GLY A 307 12.64 2.08 -16.69
C GLY A 307 13.46 1.04 -15.89
N THR A 308 13.90 1.33 -14.67
CA THR A 308 14.85 0.45 -13.95
C THR A 308 14.20 -0.78 -13.30
N ASN A 309 12.92 -0.70 -12.91
CA ASN A 309 12.19 -1.83 -12.32
C ASN A 309 11.25 -2.49 -13.34
N GLN A 310 11.81 -3.39 -14.16
CA GLN A 310 11.13 -3.97 -15.32
C GLN A 310 9.74 -4.53 -15.01
N TRP A 311 9.56 -5.24 -13.88
CA TRP A 311 8.26 -5.85 -13.57
C TRP A 311 7.24 -4.87 -12.97
N LYS A 312 7.68 -3.78 -12.31
CA LYS A 312 6.77 -2.77 -11.74
C LYS A 312 6.39 -1.68 -12.73
N ASN A 313 7.25 -1.37 -13.70
CA ASN A 313 7.01 -0.28 -14.67
C ASN A 313 5.66 -0.38 -15.38
N PRO A 314 5.21 -1.56 -15.88
CA PRO A 314 3.90 -1.67 -16.48
C PRO A 314 2.78 -1.26 -15.50
N TYR A 315 2.84 -1.74 -14.25
CA TYR A 315 1.86 -1.37 -13.21
C TYR A 315 1.95 0.11 -12.79
N TYR A 316 3.11 0.76 -12.86
CA TYR A 316 3.21 2.21 -12.63
C TYR A 316 2.45 3.00 -13.70
N LYS A 317 2.67 2.67 -14.98
CA LYS A 317 1.93 3.27 -16.10
C LYS A 317 0.43 3.03 -15.99
N GLU A 318 0.01 1.83 -15.59
CA GLU A 318 -1.40 1.53 -15.38
C GLU A 318 -2.00 2.38 -14.25
N LYS A 319 -1.34 2.50 -13.09
CA LYS A 319 -1.83 3.36 -12.00
C LYS A 319 -1.97 4.82 -12.42
N ALA A 320 -0.99 5.35 -13.18
CA ALA A 320 -1.06 6.72 -13.71
C ALA A 320 -2.21 6.94 -14.68
N ARG A 321 -2.48 5.97 -15.58
CA ARG A 321 -3.65 5.99 -16.45
C ARG A 321 -4.96 5.91 -15.66
N MET A 322 -5.00 5.00 -14.68
CA MET A 322 -6.24 4.67 -13.97
C MET A 322 -6.65 5.73 -12.96
N ILE A 323 -5.71 6.43 -12.32
CA ILE A 323 -6.06 7.57 -11.46
C ILE A 323 -6.70 8.71 -12.26
N LYS A 324 -6.23 8.95 -13.51
CA LYS A 324 -6.86 9.89 -14.43
C LYS A 324 -8.27 9.44 -14.84
N ALA A 325 -8.44 8.16 -15.17
CA ALA A 325 -9.75 7.59 -15.46
C ALA A 325 -10.70 7.70 -14.26
N PHE A 326 -10.23 7.50 -13.04
CA PHE A 326 -11.03 7.67 -11.83
C PHE A 326 -11.47 9.12 -11.63
N TYR A 327 -10.59 10.08 -11.87
CA TYR A 327 -10.96 11.49 -11.84
C TYR A 327 -12.05 11.81 -12.88
N GLU A 328 -11.92 11.33 -14.12
CA GLU A 328 -12.96 11.47 -15.16
C GLU A 328 -14.31 10.88 -14.70
N TYR A 329 -14.29 9.69 -14.07
CA TYR A 329 -15.48 9.10 -13.48
C TYR A 329 -16.12 10.00 -12.42
N VAL A 330 -15.32 10.56 -11.50
CA VAL A 330 -15.82 11.47 -10.47
C VAL A 330 -16.50 12.68 -11.10
N GLN A 331 -15.86 13.33 -12.08
CA GLN A 331 -16.41 14.50 -12.77
C GLN A 331 -17.76 14.21 -13.45
N GLN A 332 -17.94 13.00 -13.99
CA GLN A 332 -19.18 12.62 -14.66
C GLN A 332 -20.27 12.15 -13.70
N ASN A 333 -19.93 11.71 -12.48
CA ASN A 333 -20.88 10.99 -11.61
C ASN A 333 -21.09 11.63 -10.22
N HIS A 334 -20.32 12.65 -9.83
CA HIS A 334 -20.48 13.26 -8.52
C HIS A 334 -21.87 13.92 -8.32
N LYS A 335 -22.43 14.56 -9.37
CA LYS A 335 -23.76 15.20 -9.31
C LYS A 335 -24.92 14.20 -9.18
N THR A 336 -24.73 12.96 -9.62
CA THR A 336 -25.75 11.91 -9.50
C THR A 336 -25.64 11.13 -8.20
N GLY A 337 -24.67 11.47 -7.34
CA GLY A 337 -24.38 10.74 -6.12
C GLY A 337 -23.80 9.34 -6.40
N TYR A 338 -23.03 9.19 -7.48
CA TYR A 338 -22.38 7.94 -7.87
C TYR A 338 -23.37 6.78 -8.04
N ARG A 339 -24.47 7.03 -8.76
CA ARG A 339 -25.46 5.97 -9.11
C ARG A 339 -24.88 4.93 -10.06
N MET A 340 -24.11 5.36 -11.07
CA MET A 340 -23.37 4.46 -11.94
C MET A 340 -22.15 3.92 -11.20
N LYS A 341 -21.98 2.59 -11.19
CA LYS A 341 -20.79 1.96 -10.61
C LYS A 341 -19.54 2.31 -11.41
N TRP A 342 -18.39 2.31 -10.75
CA TRP A 342 -17.11 2.51 -11.41
C TRP A 342 -16.81 1.38 -12.40
N SER A 343 -17.06 0.12 -12.02
CA SER A 343 -16.86 -1.04 -12.90
C SER A 343 -17.64 -0.93 -14.22
N GLU A 344 -18.93 -0.56 -14.11
CA GLU A 344 -19.82 -0.34 -15.25
C GLU A 344 -19.35 0.83 -16.13
N TRP A 345 -18.98 1.95 -15.51
CA TRP A 345 -18.48 3.13 -16.22
C TRP A 345 -17.18 2.83 -16.96
N LEU A 346 -16.24 2.18 -16.29
CA LEU A 346 -14.93 1.82 -16.83
C LEU A 346 -15.08 0.88 -18.02
N SER A 347 -15.94 -0.14 -17.91
CA SER A 347 -16.24 -1.05 -19.02
C SER A 347 -16.78 -0.31 -20.25
N LYS A 348 -17.74 0.62 -20.05
CA LYS A 348 -18.28 1.46 -21.14
C LYS A 348 -17.23 2.39 -21.76
N ARG A 349 -16.36 2.97 -20.93
CA ARG A 349 -15.26 3.84 -21.40
C ARG A 349 -14.29 3.05 -22.27
N GLU A 350 -13.84 1.89 -21.78
CA GLU A 350 -12.89 1.03 -22.50
C GLU A 350 -13.49 0.43 -23.78
N ALA A 351 -14.81 0.20 -23.83
CA ALA A 351 -15.47 -0.19 -25.08
C ALA A 351 -15.43 0.93 -26.15
N LYS A 352 -15.52 2.21 -25.73
CA LYS A 352 -15.54 3.36 -26.64
C LYS A 352 -14.15 3.80 -27.11
N THR A 353 -13.16 3.76 -26.22
CA THR A 353 -11.78 4.17 -26.53
C THR A 353 -10.93 3.03 -27.11
N GLY A 354 -11.55 1.86 -27.35
CA GLY A 354 -10.86 0.59 -27.56
C GLY A 354 -10.28 0.03 -26.25
N PRO A 355 -10.14 -1.31 -26.10
CA PRO A 355 -9.51 -1.88 -24.93
C PRO A 355 -8.06 -1.39 -24.87
N GLN A 356 -7.81 -0.40 -24.01
CA GLN A 356 -6.49 -0.22 -23.41
C GLN A 356 -6.26 -1.27 -22.30
N ARG A 357 -7.25 -2.15 -22.08
CA ARG A 357 -7.04 -3.43 -21.40
C ARG A 357 -6.12 -4.29 -22.23
N LEU A 358 -5.01 -4.58 -21.60
CA LEU A 358 -4.07 -5.59 -21.96
C LEU A 358 -4.79 -6.92 -21.75
N LYS A 359 -4.89 -7.73 -22.82
CA LYS A 359 -5.69 -8.96 -22.87
C LYS A 359 -5.36 -9.97 -21.78
#